data_AF-A0A2N5IC37-F1
#
_entry.id   AF-A0A2N5IC37-F1
#
_cell.length_a   1.000
_cell.length_b   1.000
_cell.length_c   1.000
_cell.angle_alpha   90.00
_cell.angle_beta   90.00
_cell.angle_gamma   90.00
#
_symmetry.space_group_name_H-M   'P 1'
#
loop_
_entity.id
_entity.type
_entity.pdbx_description
1 polymer ?
#
loop_
_entity_poly.entity_id
_entity_poly.type
_entity_poly.pdbx_seq_one_letter_code
_entity_poly.pdbx_strand_id
1 'polypeptide(L)' 'MASSSLTVECSGKEIRVYGGNRGDVKSMKAHYERLSLEQFLQKHPSKTEEDYKTIKLYTRFNKR' A
#
# COMPACT_ATOMS: atom_id res chain seq x y z
N MET A 1 -7.22 18.32 5.18
CA MET A 1 -8.01 17.32 4.42
C MET A 1 -7.09 16.54 3.51
N ALA A 2 -7.02 15.21 3.63
CA ALA A 2 -6.27 14.38 2.70
C ALA A 2 -6.93 14.47 1.31
N SER A 3 -6.15 14.79 0.27
CA SER A 3 -6.65 14.91 -1.11
C SER A 3 -6.50 13.63 -1.90
N SER A 4 -5.79 12.64 -1.35
CA SER A 4 -5.48 11.38 -2.00
C SER A 4 -5.29 10.27 -0.97
N SER A 5 -5.46 9.03 -1.40
CA SER A 5 -5.20 7.85 -0.59
C SER A 5 -4.56 6.71 -1.38
N LEU A 6 -3.82 5.85 -0.68
CA LEU A 6 -3.35 4.55 -1.14
C LEU A 6 -3.91 3.48 -0.21
N THR A 7 -4.66 2.54 -0.76
CA THR A 7 -5.11 1.33 -0.08
C THR A 7 -4.21 0.16 -0.47
N VAL A 8 -3.71 -0.56 0.54
CA VAL A 8 -2.92 -1.78 0.39
C VAL A 8 -3.80 -2.96 0.80
N GLU A 9 -3.99 -3.90 -0.11
CA GLU A 9 -4.82 -5.09 0.06
C GLU A 9 -3.97 -6.34 -0.19
N CYS A 10 -4.15 -7.39 0.63
CA CYS A 10 -3.65 -8.75 0.32
C CYS A 10 -4.75 -9.75 0.61
N SER A 11 -4.79 -10.84 -0.15
CA SER A 11 -5.74 -11.94 0.07
C SER A 11 -7.20 -11.47 0.19
N GLY A 12 -7.57 -10.42 -0.57
CA GLY A 12 -8.91 -9.84 -0.57
C GLY A 12 -9.26 -9.00 0.67
N LYS A 13 -8.29 -8.70 1.54
CA LYS A 13 -8.50 -7.91 2.76
C LYS A 13 -7.62 -6.66 2.74
N GLU A 14 -8.24 -5.52 3.06
CA GLU A 14 -7.52 -4.28 3.28
C GLU A 14 -6.61 -4.43 4.51
N ILE A 15 -5.32 -4.13 4.35
CA ILE A 15 -4.34 -4.18 5.45
C ILE A 15 -4.07 -2.77 5.98
N ARG A 16 -3.99 -1.79 5.07
CA ARG A 16 -3.60 -0.42 5.43
C ARG A 16 -4.12 0.58 4.42
N VAL A 17 -4.52 1.74 4.90
CA VAL A 17 -4.80 2.93 4.08
C VAL A 17 -3.87 4.06 4.51
N TYR A 18 -3.19 4.65 3.52
CA TYR A 18 -2.40 5.85 3.66
C TYR A 18 -3.17 7.02 3.07
N GLY A 19 -3.42 8.06 3.86
CA GLY A 19 -3.99 9.32 3.40
C GLY A 19 -2.93 10.42 3.33
N GLY A 20 -2.99 11.28 2.32
CA GLY A 20 -2.01 12.37 2.19
C GLY A 20 -2.27 13.28 1.01
N ASN A 21 -1.25 14.02 0.61
CA ASN A 21 -1.24 14.72 -0.67
C ASN A 21 -0.92 13.74 -1.82
N ARG A 22 -1.10 14.18 -3.06
CA ARG A 22 -0.88 13.33 -4.25
C ARG A 22 0.58 12.86 -4.39
N GLY A 23 1.55 13.68 -3.99
CA GLY A 23 2.97 13.34 -4.05
C GLY A 23 3.31 12.22 -3.06
N ASP A 24 2.89 12.37 -1.81
CA ASP A 24 3.13 11.39 -0.74
C ASP A 24 2.53 10.03 -1.10
N VAL A 25 1.30 10.02 -1.61
CA VAL A 25 0.60 8.80 -2.02
C VAL A 25 1.31 8.10 -3.18
N LYS A 26 1.85 8.86 -4.14
CA LYS A 26 2.66 8.29 -5.23
C LYS A 26 3.97 7.69 -4.70
N SER A 27 4.67 8.41 -3.83
CA SER A 27 5.91 7.94 -3.21
C SER A 27 5.68 6.67 -2.40
N MET A 28 4.59 6.61 -1.64
CA MET A 28 4.22 5.41 -0.87
C MET A 28 3.86 4.24 -1.78
N LYS A 29 3.15 4.47 -2.89
CA LYS A 29 2.87 3.42 -3.88
C LYS A 29 4.17 2.85 -4.43
N ALA A 30 5.08 3.72 -4.88
CA ALA A 30 6.37 3.30 -5.42
C ALA A 30 7.23 2.56 -4.38
N HIS A 31 7.15 2.93 -3.11
CA HIS A 31 7.79 2.21 -2.02
C HIS A 31 7.24 0.77 -1.90
N TYR A 32 5.92 0.59 -1.94
CA TYR A 32 5.32 -0.75 -1.90
C TYR A 32 5.59 -1.58 -3.16
N GLU A 33 5.67 -0.96 -4.34
CA GLU A 33 6.02 -1.64 -5.59
C GLU A 33 7.48 -2.13 -5.63
N ARG A 34 8.38 -1.49 -4.87
CA ARG A 34 9.81 -1.86 -4.77
C ARG A 34 10.15 -2.62 -3.50
N LEU A 35 9.17 -2.83 -2.64
CA LEU A 35 9.35 -3.49 -1.36
C LEU A 35 9.76 -4.94 -1.59
N SER A 36 10.76 -5.44 -0.88
CA SER A 36 11.06 -6.88 -0.91
C SER A 36 10.10 -7.66 -0.02
N LEU A 37 10.03 -8.99 -0.22
CA LEU A 37 9.28 -9.89 0.66
C LEU A 37 9.71 -9.72 2.13
N GLU A 38 11.02 -9.70 2.40
CA GLU A 38 11.54 -9.55 3.76
C GLU A 38 11.09 -8.24 4.40
N GLN A 39 11.17 -7.12 3.67
CA GLN A 39 10.72 -5.81 4.16
C GLN A 39 9.20 -5.78 4.37
N PHE A 40 8.44 -6.45 3.51
CA PHE A 40 7.00 -6.60 3.69
C PHE A 40 6.67 -7.37 4.97
N LEU A 41 7.31 -8.50 5.20
CA LEU A 41 7.09 -9.33 6.39
C LEU A 41 7.57 -8.64 7.67
N GLN A 42 8.66 -7.88 7.62
CA GLN A 42 9.09 -7.04 8.76
C GLN A 42 8.04 -5.98 9.12
N LYS A 43 7.42 -5.36 8.12
CA LYS A 43 6.39 -4.33 8.33
C LYS A 43 5.03 -4.92 8.72
N HIS A 44 4.74 -6.13 8.25
CA HIS A 44 3.50 -6.86 8.49
C HIS A 44 3.78 -8.27 8.99
N PRO A 45 4.23 -8.44 10.25
CA PRO A 45 4.69 -9.73 10.78
C PRO A 45 3.60 -10.80 10.88
N SER A 46 2.32 -10.41 10.78
CA SER A 46 1.18 -11.34 10.74
C SER A 46 0.83 -11.83 9.33
N LYS A 47 1.61 -11.44 8.31
CA LYS A 47 1.40 -11.82 6.91
C LYS A 47 2.37 -12.90 6.46
N THR A 48 2.01 -13.58 5.38
CA THR A 48 2.82 -14.64 4.78
C THR A 48 3.38 -14.20 3.43
N GLU A 49 4.25 -15.04 2.85
CA GLU A 49 4.72 -14.85 1.47
C GLU A 49 3.57 -14.91 0.45
N GLU A 50 2.54 -15.70 0.71
CA GLU A 50 1.35 -15.76 -0.15
C GLU A 50 0.58 -14.43 -0.14
N ASP A 51 0.47 -13.79 1.03
CA ASP A 51 -0.09 -12.45 1.14
C ASP A 51 0.74 -11.44 0.32
N TYR A 52 2.07 -11.53 0.38
CA TYR A 52 2.95 -10.67 -0.41
C TYR A 52 2.71 -10.84 -1.93
N LYS A 53 2.57 -12.08 -2.40
CA LYS A 53 2.27 -12.38 -3.81
C LYS A 53 0.90 -11.87 -4.27
N THR A 54 -0.03 -11.69 -3.33
CA THR A 54 -1.39 -11.18 -3.62
C THR A 54 -1.56 -9.69 -3.33
N ILE A 55 -0.47 -8.95 -3.05
CA ILE A 55 -0.52 -7.50 -2.83
C ILE A 55 -1.17 -6.80 -4.02
N LYS A 56 -2.15 -5.96 -3.70
CA LYS A 56 -2.75 -4.99 -4.61
C LYS A 56 -2.71 -3.61 -4.00
N LEU A 57 -2.44 -2.63 -4.85
CA LEU A 57 -2.27 -1.22 -4.48
C LEU A 57 -3.30 -0.39 -5.23
N TYR A 58 -4.23 0.22 -4.50
CA TYR A 58 -5.26 1.07 -5.08
C TYR A 58 -5.03 2.52 -4.68
N THR A 59 -4.85 3.40 -5.65
CA THR A 59 -4.71 4.82 -5.39
C THR A 59 -5.98 5.57 -5.75
N ARG A 60 -6.45 6.42 -4.84
CA ARG A 60 -7.50 7.40 -5.11
C ARG A 60 -6.89 8.79 -5.10
N PHE A 61 -7.02 9.51 -6.21
CA PHE A 61 -6.62 10.91 -6.30
C PHE A 61 -7.88 11.74 -6.52
N ASN A 62 -8.19 12.69 -5.64
CA ASN A 62 -9.27 13.64 -5.92
C ASN A 62 -8.91 14.45 -7.17
N LYS A 63 -9.88 14.59 -8.08
CA LYS A 63 -9.76 15.48 -9.23
C LYS A 63 -9.71 16.92 -8.70
N ARG A 64 -8.65 17.63 -9.08
CA ARG A 64 -8.56 19.08 -8.93
C ARG A 64 -9.49 19.73 -9.94
#